data_AF-A0A850YVT6-F1
#
_entry.id   AF-A0A850YVT6-F1
#
_cell.length_a   1.000
_cell.length_b   1.000
_cell.length_c   1.000
_cell.angle_alpha   90.00
_cell.angle_beta   90.00
_cell.angle_gamma   90.00
#
_symmetry.space_group_name_H-M   'P 1'
#
loop_
_entity.id
_entity.type
_entity.pdbx_description
1 polymer ?
#
loop_
_entity_poly.entity_id
_entity_poly.type
_entity_poly.pdbx_seq_one_letter_code
_entity_poly.pdbx_strand_id
1 'polypeptide(L)'
;NPHSFDFLINEPNKCEKSAPFLVILISTTHKEFDARQAIRETWGDENNFKGIKIATLFLLGKNEDPVLNQMVEQESQIFHDIWVATFCSKAKYVMKTDSDIFVNMDNLIYKLLKPNTKPRRRYFTGYVINGGPIRDVRSKWYMPRDLYPDSNYPPFCSGTGYIFSADVAELIYKTSLHTRLLHLEDVYVGLCLRKLGI
;
A
#
# COMPACT_ATOMS: atom_id res chain seq x y z
N ASN A 1 4.53 3.52 17.47
CA ASN A 1 5.36 2.78 16.50
C ASN A 1 6.30 1.87 17.29
N PRO A 2 6.09 0.54 17.33
CA PRO A 2 6.99 -0.40 18.02
C PRO A 2 8.29 -0.64 17.25
N HIS A 3 8.40 -0.13 16.02
CA HIS A 3 9.60 -0.16 15.21
C HIS A 3 10.23 1.24 15.20
N SER A 4 11.54 1.33 15.46
CA SER A 4 12.28 2.59 15.56
C SER A 4 12.60 3.16 14.17
N PHE A 5 11.57 3.51 13.41
CA PHE A 5 11.70 4.23 12.15
C PHE A 5 11.15 5.64 12.28
N ASP A 6 11.94 6.60 11.84
CA ASP A 6 11.56 8.01 11.79
C ASP A 6 10.93 8.32 10.43
N PHE A 7 9.81 9.03 10.45
CA PHE A 7 9.16 9.53 9.25
C PHE A 7 9.87 10.80 8.78
N LEU A 8 10.56 10.73 7.65
CA LEU A 8 11.38 11.84 7.13
C LEU A 8 10.58 12.80 6.25
N ILE A 9 9.75 12.27 5.36
CA ILE A 9 8.89 13.02 4.45
C ILE A 9 7.45 12.68 4.76
N ASN A 10 6.62 13.69 4.98
CA ASN A 10 5.22 13.55 5.30
C ASN A 10 4.40 14.61 4.59
N GLU A 11 3.19 14.24 4.19
CA GLU A 11 2.23 15.16 3.56
C GLU A 11 0.99 15.30 4.45
N PRO A 12 1.09 16.02 5.60
CA PRO A 12 0.04 16.07 6.61
C PRO A 12 -1.28 16.64 6.05
N ASN A 13 -1.17 17.52 5.07
CA ASN A 13 -2.30 18.30 4.55
C ASN A 13 -3.03 17.62 3.39
N LYS A 14 -2.48 16.53 2.81
CA LYS A 14 -3.02 15.87 1.60
C LYS A 14 -4.48 15.46 1.74
N CYS A 15 -4.88 15.03 2.94
CA CYS A 15 -6.23 14.56 3.25
C CYS A 15 -6.98 15.41 4.28
N GLU A 16 -6.46 16.60 4.61
CA GLU A 16 -7.03 17.44 5.67
C GLU A 16 -8.32 18.13 5.20
N LYS A 17 -8.30 18.71 3.99
CA LYS A 17 -9.43 19.50 3.45
C LYS A 17 -10.62 18.65 3.03
N SER A 18 -10.38 17.42 2.57
CA SER A 18 -11.43 16.51 2.11
C SER A 18 -10.98 15.07 2.29
N ALA A 19 -11.84 14.25 2.88
CA ALA A 19 -11.58 12.83 3.02
C ALA A 19 -11.72 12.14 1.66
N PRO A 20 -10.67 11.50 1.13
CA PRO A 20 -10.77 10.80 -0.15
C PRO A 20 -11.71 9.59 -0.04
N PHE A 21 -12.37 9.27 -1.14
CA PHE A 21 -13.09 8.01 -1.29
C PHE A 21 -12.11 6.84 -1.34
N LEU A 22 -11.03 6.98 -2.13
CA LEU A 22 -10.00 5.97 -2.32
C LEU A 22 -8.62 6.60 -2.08
N VAL A 23 -7.79 5.94 -1.28
CA VAL A 23 -6.35 6.20 -1.19
C VAL A 23 -5.62 5.08 -1.92
N ILE A 24 -4.72 5.42 -2.83
CA ILE A 24 -3.85 4.46 -3.51
C ILE A 24 -2.44 4.62 -2.95
N LEU A 25 -1.90 3.55 -2.40
CA LEU A 25 -0.56 3.46 -1.87
C LEU A 25 0.29 2.64 -2.83
N ILE A 26 1.34 3.27 -3.36
CA ILE A 26 2.17 2.69 -4.41
C ILE A 26 3.58 2.52 -3.87
N SER A 27 4.03 1.28 -3.73
CA SER A 27 5.39 1.00 -3.26
C SER A 27 6.40 1.24 -4.37
N THR A 28 7.40 2.11 -4.13
CA THR A 28 8.42 2.46 -5.11
C THR A 28 9.80 2.60 -4.46
N THR A 29 10.84 2.64 -5.28
CA THR A 29 12.21 2.96 -4.89
C THR A 29 12.62 4.35 -5.40
N HIS A 30 13.70 4.91 -4.84
CA HIS A 30 14.18 6.24 -5.19
C HIS A 30 14.50 6.39 -6.68
N LYS A 31 14.96 5.31 -7.32
CA LYS A 31 15.36 5.28 -8.73
C LYS A 31 14.18 5.27 -9.71
N GLU A 32 12.97 4.96 -9.24
CA GLU A 32 11.78 4.81 -10.07
C GLU A 32 11.03 6.14 -10.30
N PHE A 33 11.76 7.22 -10.55
CA PHE A 33 11.17 8.52 -10.83
C PHE A 33 10.25 8.47 -12.06
N ASP A 34 10.72 7.88 -13.17
CA ASP A 34 9.95 7.79 -14.41
C ASP A 34 8.67 6.96 -14.23
N ALA A 35 8.70 5.92 -13.40
CA ALA A 35 7.51 5.13 -13.09
C ALA A 35 6.49 5.96 -12.29
N ARG A 36 6.94 6.71 -11.27
CA ARG A 36 6.06 7.63 -10.53
C ARG A 36 5.46 8.68 -11.45
N GLN A 37 6.27 9.26 -12.34
CA GLN A 37 5.80 10.25 -13.31
C GLN A 37 4.75 9.67 -14.26
N ALA A 38 5.02 8.49 -14.84
CA ALA A 38 4.06 7.82 -15.71
C ALA A 38 2.74 7.53 -14.98
N ILE A 39 2.78 7.13 -13.72
CA ILE A 39 1.58 6.92 -12.91
C ILE A 39 0.80 8.23 -12.71
N ARG A 40 1.48 9.33 -12.34
CA ARG A 40 0.86 10.66 -12.17
C ARG A 40 0.16 11.14 -13.44
N GLU A 41 0.76 10.90 -14.59
CA GLU A 41 0.24 11.33 -15.90
C GLU A 41 -0.82 10.39 -16.47
N THR A 42 -1.04 9.22 -15.86
CA THR A 42 -1.97 8.22 -16.36
C THR A 42 -3.02 7.83 -15.32
N TRP A 43 -2.97 6.62 -14.79
CA TRP A 43 -4.01 6.05 -13.95
C TRP A 43 -4.00 6.59 -12.51
N GLY A 44 -2.89 7.21 -12.08
CA GLY A 44 -2.76 7.82 -10.76
C GLY A 44 -3.23 9.27 -10.67
N ASP A 45 -3.67 9.90 -11.77
CA ASP A 45 -4.14 11.28 -11.75
C ASP A 45 -5.43 11.45 -10.92
N GLU A 46 -5.31 12.22 -9.83
CA GLU A 46 -6.37 12.49 -8.86
C GLU A 46 -7.54 13.33 -9.45
N ASN A 47 -7.35 13.98 -10.60
CA ASN A 47 -8.34 14.88 -11.20
C ASN A 47 -9.28 14.19 -12.21
N ASN A 48 -9.00 12.94 -12.59
CA ASN A 48 -9.74 12.24 -13.64
C ASN A 48 -11.18 11.85 -13.23
N PHE A 49 -11.51 11.84 -11.94
CA PHE A 49 -12.80 11.36 -11.44
C PHE A 49 -13.64 12.47 -10.81
N LYS A 50 -14.48 13.12 -11.63
CA LYS A 50 -15.36 14.20 -11.16
C LYS A 50 -16.31 13.69 -10.06
N GLY A 51 -16.33 14.42 -8.94
CA GLY A 51 -17.20 14.12 -7.79
C GLY A 51 -16.69 13.01 -6.87
N ILE A 52 -15.57 12.35 -7.20
CA ILE A 52 -14.96 11.30 -6.38
C ILE A 52 -13.54 11.72 -6.05
N LYS A 53 -13.27 11.97 -4.78
CA LYS A 53 -11.92 12.33 -4.33
C LYS A 53 -11.05 11.09 -4.23
N ILE A 54 -9.91 11.12 -4.91
CA ILE A 54 -8.88 10.07 -4.88
C ILE A 54 -7.60 10.74 -4.41
N ALA A 55 -6.80 10.03 -3.63
CA ALA A 55 -5.45 10.43 -3.27
C ALA A 55 -4.49 9.34 -3.73
N THR A 56 -3.49 9.70 -4.53
CA THR A 56 -2.42 8.83 -4.98
C THR A 56 -1.17 9.18 -4.20
N LEU A 57 -0.56 8.18 -3.57
CA LEU A 57 0.58 8.36 -2.66
C LEU A 57 1.65 7.30 -2.94
N PHE A 58 2.91 7.74 -2.98
CA PHE A 58 4.07 6.89 -3.16
C PHE A 58 4.71 6.59 -1.80
N LEU A 59 4.94 5.30 -1.53
CA LEU A 59 5.62 4.79 -0.34
C LEU A 59 7.09 4.54 -0.67
N LEU A 60 7.98 5.15 0.10
CA LEU A 60 9.43 4.95 -0.01
C LEU A 60 10.04 4.70 1.37
N GLY A 61 11.08 3.86 1.40
CA GLY A 61 11.98 3.76 2.55
C GLY A 61 13.06 4.85 2.51
N LYS A 62 14.11 4.69 3.32
CA LYS A 62 15.33 5.51 3.24
C LYS A 62 16.37 4.83 2.35
N ASN A 63 17.10 5.58 1.53
CA ASN A 63 18.27 5.06 0.82
C ASN A 63 19.57 5.35 1.58
N GLU A 64 20.59 4.52 1.39
CA GLU A 64 21.94 4.81 1.89
C GLU A 64 22.60 5.96 1.11
N ASP A 65 22.23 6.12 -0.16
CA ASP A 65 22.72 7.20 -1.02
C ASP A 65 22.01 8.53 -0.68
N PRO A 66 22.74 9.52 -0.12
CA PRO A 66 22.16 10.82 0.22
C PRO A 66 21.67 11.59 -1.00
N VAL A 67 22.27 11.39 -2.18
CA VAL A 67 21.84 12.05 -3.41
C VAL A 67 20.45 11.57 -3.81
N LEU A 68 20.21 10.25 -3.73
CA LEU A 68 18.90 9.68 -4.01
C LEU A 68 17.83 10.20 -3.03
N ASN A 69 18.15 10.29 -1.74
CA ASN A 69 17.22 10.87 -0.75
C ASN A 69 16.90 12.34 -1.08
N GLN A 70 17.91 13.14 -1.42
CA GLN A 70 17.72 14.56 -1.77
C GLN A 70 16.87 14.74 -3.03
N MET A 71 17.02 13.86 -4.03
CA MET A 71 16.20 13.89 -5.25
C MET A 71 14.72 13.62 -4.93
N VAL A 72 14.44 12.65 -4.05
CA VAL A 72 13.08 12.34 -3.60
C VAL A 72 12.50 13.49 -2.75
N GLU A 73 13.31 14.14 -1.92
CA GLU A 73 12.88 15.33 -1.19
C GLU A 73 12.48 16.47 -2.14
N GLN A 74 13.28 16.75 -3.17
CA GLN A 74 12.97 17.75 -4.19
C GLN A 74 11.68 17.41 -4.96
N GLU A 75 11.51 16.14 -5.34
CA GLU A 75 10.28 15.65 -5.96
C GLU A 75 9.06 15.87 -5.04
N SER A 76 9.18 15.57 -3.74
CA SER A 76 8.10 15.76 -2.77
C SER A 76 7.69 17.22 -2.65
N GLN A 77 8.63 18.17 -2.72
CA GLN A 77 8.33 19.60 -2.69
C GLN A 77 7.55 20.08 -3.91
N ILE A 78 7.56 19.33 -5.01
CA ILE A 78 6.85 19.67 -6.25
C ILE A 78 5.46 19.02 -6.27
N PHE A 79 5.40 17.71 -5.99
CA PHE A 79 4.18 16.91 -6.20
C PHE A 79 3.36 16.67 -4.94
N HIS A 80 3.95 16.80 -3.75
CA HIS A 80 3.28 16.58 -2.47
C HIS A 80 2.53 15.25 -2.37
N ASP A 81 3.14 14.17 -2.85
CA ASP A 81 2.52 12.83 -2.95
C ASP A 81 3.39 11.70 -2.43
N ILE A 82 4.46 12.00 -1.68
CA ILE A 82 5.29 10.99 -1.01
C ILE A 82 4.82 10.84 0.44
N TRP A 83 4.42 9.63 0.83
CA TRP A 83 3.78 9.39 2.13
C TRP A 83 4.44 8.24 2.86
N VAL A 84 4.84 8.47 4.12
CA VAL A 84 5.55 7.44 4.89
C VAL A 84 4.72 6.85 6.03
N ALA A 85 3.64 7.51 6.47
CA ALA A 85 2.45 6.98 7.17
C ALA A 85 1.94 8.03 8.15
N THR A 86 0.63 8.31 8.12
CA THR A 86 -0.25 8.77 9.24
C THR A 86 -1.51 9.49 8.73
N PHE A 87 -1.51 9.99 7.50
CA PHE A 87 -2.57 10.88 7.01
C PHE A 87 -3.59 10.15 6.11
N CYS A 88 -4.86 10.58 6.14
CA CYS A 88 -6.04 9.99 5.46
C CYS A 88 -6.89 8.97 6.26
N SER A 89 -6.96 9.06 7.60
CA SER A 89 -7.79 8.16 8.44
C SER A 89 -9.29 8.12 8.11
N LYS A 90 -9.80 9.11 7.37
CA LYS A 90 -11.22 9.23 6.99
C LYS A 90 -11.54 8.62 5.61
N ALA A 91 -10.56 8.01 4.94
CA ALA A 91 -10.77 7.36 3.65
C ALA A 91 -11.86 6.27 3.72
N LYS A 92 -12.49 5.92 2.59
CA LYS A 92 -13.44 4.79 2.55
C LYS A 92 -12.73 3.49 2.20
N TYR A 93 -11.85 3.55 1.22
CA TYR A 93 -11.05 2.42 0.76
C TYR A 93 -9.58 2.81 0.64
N VAL A 94 -8.73 1.80 0.79
CA VAL A 94 -7.30 1.86 0.53
C VAL A 94 -6.96 0.78 -0.49
N MET A 95 -6.14 1.11 -1.47
CA MET A 95 -5.52 0.17 -2.38
C MET A 95 -4.02 0.19 -2.13
N LYS A 96 -3.39 -0.97 -2.04
CA LYS A 96 -1.93 -1.10 -2.14
C LYS A 96 -1.59 -1.73 -3.48
N THR A 97 -0.54 -1.22 -4.13
CA THR A 97 0.03 -1.77 -5.36
C THR A 97 1.52 -1.41 -5.47
N ASP A 98 2.18 -1.95 -6.48
CA ASP A 98 3.58 -1.66 -6.83
C ASP A 98 3.64 -0.70 -8.05
N SER A 99 4.80 -0.06 -8.26
CA SER A 99 5.05 0.90 -9.35
C SER A 99 5.03 0.30 -10.77
N ASP A 100 5.17 -1.01 -10.90
CA ASP A 100 5.22 -1.73 -12.18
C ASP A 100 3.85 -2.28 -12.61
N ILE A 101 2.77 -1.78 -12.00
CA ILE A 101 1.39 -2.21 -12.25
C ILE A 101 0.59 -1.12 -12.96
N PHE A 102 -0.34 -1.54 -13.83
CA PHE A 102 -1.40 -0.69 -14.38
C PHE A 102 -2.73 -0.95 -13.68
N VAL A 103 -3.43 0.12 -13.30
CA VAL A 103 -4.76 0.04 -12.67
C VAL A 103 -5.83 0.61 -13.60
N ASN A 104 -6.82 -0.21 -13.94
CA ASN A 104 -8.01 0.28 -14.63
C ASN A 104 -8.95 0.97 -13.62
N MET A 105 -8.80 2.28 -13.50
CA MET A 105 -9.49 3.09 -12.50
C MET A 105 -11.01 3.14 -12.68
N ASP A 106 -11.51 3.13 -13.93
CA ASP A 106 -12.95 3.11 -14.18
C ASP A 106 -13.61 1.83 -13.67
N ASN A 107 -13.00 0.67 -13.95
CA ASN A 107 -13.49 -0.61 -13.45
C ASN A 107 -13.37 -0.67 -11.92
N LEU A 108 -12.26 -0.20 -11.36
CA LEU A 108 -12.05 -0.16 -9.92
C LEU A 108 -13.13 0.67 -9.22
N ILE A 109 -13.36 1.90 -9.66
CA ILE A 109 -14.26 2.83 -8.99
C ILE A 109 -15.72 2.45 -9.23
N TYR A 110 -16.13 2.32 -10.49
CA TYR A 110 -17.54 2.21 -10.82
C TYR A 110 -18.08 0.79 -10.76
N LYS A 111 -17.25 -0.24 -11.01
CA LYS A 111 -17.70 -1.64 -10.96
C LYS A 111 -17.44 -2.28 -9.60
N LEU A 112 -16.28 -2.06 -9.00
CA LEU A 112 -15.89 -2.74 -7.77
C LEU A 112 -16.30 -1.98 -6.50
N LEU A 113 -15.92 -0.69 -6.40
CA LEU A 113 -16.11 0.11 -5.18
C LEU A 113 -17.47 0.80 -5.09
N LYS A 114 -18.08 1.13 -6.24
CA LYS A 114 -19.46 1.65 -6.37
C LYS A 114 -19.74 2.83 -5.42
N PRO A 115 -19.19 4.03 -5.68
CA PRO A 115 -19.21 5.19 -4.77
C PRO A 115 -20.63 5.67 -4.37
N ASN A 116 -21.64 5.41 -5.21
CA ASN A 116 -23.04 5.75 -4.93
C ASN A 116 -23.73 4.78 -3.97
N THR A 117 -23.02 3.79 -3.44
CA THR A 117 -23.54 2.80 -2.49
C THR A 117 -22.86 2.94 -1.13
N LYS A 118 -23.48 2.39 -0.07
CA LYS A 118 -22.88 2.39 1.26
C LYS A 118 -21.52 1.67 1.21
N PRO A 119 -20.42 2.31 1.66
CA PRO A 119 -19.11 1.67 1.67
C PRO A 119 -19.11 0.38 2.47
N ARG A 120 -18.46 -0.65 1.92
CA ARG A 120 -18.29 -1.93 2.59
C ARG A 120 -17.36 -1.76 3.79
N ARG A 121 -17.58 -2.60 4.81
CA ARG A 121 -16.77 -2.67 6.04
C ARG A 121 -16.24 -4.08 6.20
N ARG A 122 -15.13 -4.24 6.91
CA ARG A 122 -14.40 -5.52 6.99
C ARG A 122 -14.20 -6.15 5.61
N TYR A 123 -13.89 -5.32 4.62
CA TYR A 123 -13.76 -5.72 3.23
C TYR A 123 -12.30 -5.77 2.83
N PHE A 124 -11.90 -6.86 2.18
CA PHE A 124 -10.58 -7.05 1.60
C PHE A 124 -10.73 -7.87 0.32
N THR A 125 -10.08 -7.46 -0.76
CA THR A 125 -10.13 -8.17 -2.05
C THR A 125 -8.83 -8.00 -2.82
N GLY A 126 -8.52 -8.99 -3.65
CA GLY A 126 -7.36 -9.01 -4.54
C GLY A 126 -7.24 -10.37 -5.19
N TYR A 127 -6.12 -10.63 -5.86
CA TYR A 127 -5.83 -11.97 -6.37
C TYR A 127 -5.28 -12.85 -5.24
N VAL A 128 -6.10 -13.76 -4.72
CA VAL A 128 -5.74 -14.61 -3.58
C VAL A 128 -4.83 -15.75 -4.02
N ILE A 129 -3.70 -15.89 -3.34
CA ILE A 129 -2.72 -16.95 -3.53
C ILE A 129 -2.82 -17.91 -2.33
N ASN A 130 -2.88 -19.20 -2.64
CA ASN A 130 -2.70 -20.29 -1.68
C ASN A 130 -1.35 -20.94 -1.97
N GLY A 131 -0.38 -20.73 -1.08
CA GLY A 131 0.98 -21.18 -1.29
C GLY A 131 1.78 -21.27 0.01
N GLY A 132 3.04 -21.63 -0.13
CA GLY A 132 3.95 -21.80 0.99
C GLY A 132 5.30 -21.11 0.76
N PRO A 133 6.13 -21.05 1.81
CA PRO A 133 7.45 -20.45 1.75
C PRO A 133 8.39 -21.13 0.77
N ILE A 134 9.00 -20.34 -0.11
CA ILE A 134 10.10 -20.79 -0.96
C ILE A 134 11.35 -20.91 -0.10
N ARG A 135 12.01 -22.08 -0.16
CA ARG A 135 13.19 -22.39 0.66
C ARG A 135 14.52 -22.35 -0.10
N ASP A 136 14.50 -22.03 -1.40
CA ASP A 136 15.72 -21.76 -2.17
C ASP A 136 16.24 -20.36 -1.81
N VAL A 137 17.44 -20.30 -1.22
CA VAL A 137 18.12 -19.06 -0.79
C VAL A 137 18.42 -18.08 -1.93
N ARG A 138 18.43 -18.56 -3.18
CA ARG A 138 18.64 -17.71 -4.37
C ARG A 138 17.36 -17.05 -4.86
N SER A 139 16.21 -17.47 -4.34
CA SER A 139 14.93 -16.87 -4.70
C SER A 139 14.78 -15.50 -4.05
N LYS A 140 14.28 -14.52 -4.81
CA LYS A 140 13.88 -13.21 -4.24
C LYS A 140 12.76 -13.32 -3.22
N TRP A 141 12.04 -14.44 -3.21
CA TRP A 141 10.95 -14.75 -2.28
C TRP A 141 11.35 -15.79 -1.22
N TYR A 142 12.66 -15.98 -0.98
CA TYR A 142 13.18 -16.91 0.00
C TYR A 142 12.67 -16.60 1.42
N MET A 143 12.13 -17.60 2.11
CA MET A 143 11.70 -17.50 3.50
C MET A 143 12.47 -18.50 4.36
N PRO A 144 13.30 -18.05 5.32
CA PRO A 144 14.01 -18.93 6.25
C PRO A 144 13.06 -19.74 7.15
N ARG A 145 13.45 -20.97 7.51
CA ARG A 145 12.66 -21.81 8.44
C ARG A 145 12.58 -21.22 9.85
N ASP A 146 13.65 -20.58 10.32
CA ASP A 146 13.68 -19.97 11.66
C ASP A 146 12.79 -18.71 11.75
N LEU A 147 12.53 -18.08 10.60
CA LEU A 147 11.62 -16.95 10.51
C LEU A 147 10.17 -17.42 10.40
N TYR A 148 9.92 -18.41 9.54
CA TYR A 148 8.60 -19.01 9.33
C TYR A 148 8.71 -20.54 9.23
N PRO A 149 8.42 -21.29 10.31
CA PRO A 149 8.65 -22.74 10.36
C PRO A 149 7.61 -23.54 9.58
N ASP A 150 6.39 -23.04 9.47
CA ASP A 150 5.28 -23.74 8.83
C ASP A 150 5.50 -23.95 7.32
N SER A 151 4.87 -24.99 6.77
CA SER A 151 4.98 -25.34 5.35
C SER A 151 4.03 -24.56 4.45
N ASN A 152 3.01 -23.91 5.01
CA ASN A 152 2.00 -23.17 4.26
C ASN A 152 1.80 -21.79 4.88
N TYR A 153 1.69 -20.77 4.03
CA TYR A 153 1.22 -19.46 4.46
C TYR A 153 -0.31 -19.50 4.67
N PRO A 154 -0.89 -18.57 5.45
CA PRO A 154 -2.31 -18.28 5.28
C PRO A 154 -2.59 -17.80 3.85
N PRO A 155 -3.84 -17.88 3.37
CA PRO A 155 -4.23 -17.19 2.15
C PRO A 155 -3.84 -15.71 2.21
N PHE A 156 -3.25 -15.20 1.14
CA PHE A 156 -2.81 -13.81 1.04
C PHE A 156 -3.08 -13.28 -0.37
N CYS A 157 -3.18 -11.96 -0.55
CA CYS A 157 -3.33 -11.38 -1.88
C CYS A 157 -1.98 -11.05 -2.50
N SER A 158 -1.83 -11.33 -3.79
CA SER A 158 -0.67 -10.98 -4.60
C SER A 158 -0.28 -9.51 -4.46
N GLY A 159 1.03 -9.23 -4.43
CA GLY A 159 1.61 -7.89 -4.44
C GLY A 159 1.19 -7.01 -5.64
N THR A 160 0.70 -7.62 -6.73
CA THR A 160 0.15 -6.92 -7.91
C THR A 160 -0.96 -5.93 -7.57
N GLY A 161 -1.65 -6.12 -6.45
CA GLY A 161 -2.59 -5.12 -5.95
C GLY A 161 -3.74 -5.74 -5.17
N TYR A 162 -4.10 -5.08 -4.09
CA TYR A 162 -5.23 -5.46 -3.26
C TYR A 162 -5.89 -4.23 -2.63
N ILE A 163 -7.18 -4.35 -2.34
CA ILE A 163 -8.05 -3.25 -1.93
C ILE A 163 -8.81 -3.65 -0.68
N PHE A 164 -8.92 -2.72 0.25
CA PHE A 164 -9.53 -2.96 1.54
C PHE A 164 -10.24 -1.72 2.06
N SER A 165 -11.24 -1.93 2.91
CA SER A 165 -11.93 -0.82 3.58
C SER A 165 -11.02 -0.18 4.63
N ALA A 166 -11.17 1.12 4.86
CA ALA A 166 -10.30 1.86 5.77
C ALA A 166 -10.32 1.32 7.22
N ASP A 167 -11.43 0.72 7.66
CA ASP A 167 -11.49 0.06 8.97
C ASP A 167 -10.61 -1.20 9.03
N VAL A 168 -10.41 -1.91 7.91
CA VAL A 168 -9.45 -3.01 7.82
C VAL A 168 -8.01 -2.50 7.86
N ALA A 169 -7.72 -1.32 7.28
CA ALA A 169 -6.40 -0.70 7.37
C ALA A 169 -5.98 -0.47 8.83
N GLU A 170 -6.88 0.09 9.64
CA GLU A 170 -6.64 0.32 11.06
C GLU A 170 -6.46 -1.00 11.84
N LEU A 171 -7.27 -2.02 11.52
CA LEU A 171 -7.16 -3.34 12.14
C LEU A 171 -5.84 -4.03 11.79
N ILE A 172 -5.40 -3.96 10.53
CA ILE A 172 -4.09 -4.48 10.10
C ILE A 172 -2.98 -3.76 10.85
N TYR A 173 -3.02 -2.43 10.93
CA TYR A 173 -2.04 -1.64 11.69
C TYR A 173 -1.96 -2.07 13.16
N LYS A 174 -3.08 -2.17 13.86
CA LYS A 174 -3.08 -2.60 15.28
C LYS A 174 -2.56 -4.03 15.44
N THR A 175 -2.89 -4.92 14.50
CA THR A 175 -2.45 -6.32 14.51
C THR A 175 -0.96 -6.45 14.20
N SER A 176 -0.42 -5.59 13.33
CA SER A 176 0.98 -5.61 12.94
C SER A 176 1.91 -5.29 14.11
N LEU A 177 1.47 -4.44 15.06
CA LEU A 177 2.25 -4.11 16.27
C LEU A 177 2.55 -5.33 17.16
N HIS A 178 1.77 -6.40 17.01
CA HIS A 178 1.90 -7.64 17.79
C HIS A 178 2.15 -8.87 16.89
N THR A 179 2.61 -8.65 15.65
CA THR A 179 2.92 -9.70 14.70
C THR A 179 4.40 -9.67 14.36
N ARG A 180 5.05 -10.84 14.36
CA ARG A 180 6.46 -10.95 13.96
C ARG A 180 6.59 -10.49 12.52
N LEU A 181 7.42 -9.47 12.29
CA LEU A 181 7.64 -8.90 10.97
C LEU A 181 8.20 -9.95 10.00
N LEU A 182 7.63 -10.00 8.80
CA LEU A 182 8.18 -10.73 7.66
C LEU A 182 8.59 -9.71 6.59
N HIS A 183 9.61 -10.06 5.82
CA HIS A 183 10.11 -9.20 4.73
C HIS A 183 9.21 -9.24 3.48
N LEU A 184 8.35 -10.25 3.35
CA LEU A 184 7.33 -10.33 2.30
C LEU A 184 6.05 -9.66 2.80
N GLU A 185 5.78 -8.46 2.29
CA GLU A 185 4.69 -7.58 2.72
C GLU A 185 3.31 -8.21 2.51
N ASP A 186 3.07 -8.80 1.35
CA ASP A 186 1.82 -9.46 0.99
C ASP A 186 1.47 -10.64 1.91
N VAL A 187 2.47 -11.50 2.17
CA VAL A 187 2.36 -12.61 3.14
C VAL A 187 2.14 -12.06 4.56
N TYR A 188 2.83 -10.98 4.94
CA TYR A 188 2.69 -10.34 6.25
C TYR A 188 1.28 -9.78 6.49
N VAL A 189 0.69 -9.13 5.49
CA VAL A 189 -0.70 -8.67 5.53
C VAL A 189 -1.65 -9.86 5.64
N GLY A 190 -1.43 -10.94 4.88
CA GLY A 190 -2.19 -12.20 5.01
C GLY A 190 -2.17 -12.78 6.43
N LEU A 191 -1.02 -12.73 7.12
CA LEU A 191 -0.93 -13.13 8.54
C LEU A 191 -1.77 -12.25 9.46
N CYS A 192 -1.77 -10.94 9.24
CA CYS A 192 -2.59 -10.01 10.01
C CYS A 192 -4.09 -10.30 9.79
N LEU A 193 -4.51 -10.51 8.53
CA LEU A 193 -5.90 -10.84 8.19
C LEU A 193 -6.35 -12.15 8.83
N ARG A 194 -5.51 -13.19 8.81
CA ARG A 194 -5.79 -14.47 9.48
C ARG A 194 -6.07 -14.28 10.97
N LYS A 195 -5.26 -13.47 11.67
CA LYS A 195 -5.46 -13.17 13.10
C LYS A 195 -6.75 -12.38 13.37
N LEU A 196 -7.19 -11.58 12.40
CA LEU A 196 -8.41 -10.78 12.48
C LEU A 196 -9.68 -11.55 12.10
N GLY A 197 -9.55 -12.77 11.57
CA GLY A 197 -10.67 -13.57 11.06
C GLY A 197 -11.39 -12.89 9.89
N ILE A 198 -10.63 -12.29 8.98
CA ILE A 198 -11.11 -11.70 7.71
C ILE A 198 -10.74 -12.64 6.58
#